data_AF-A0A8C6T3R8-F1
#
_entry.id   AF-A0A8C6T3R8-F1
#
_cell.length_a   1.000
_cell.length_b   1.000
_cell.length_c   1.000
_cell.angle_alpha   90.00
_cell.angle_beta   90.00
_cell.angle_gamma   90.00
#
_symmetry.space_group_name_H-M   'P 1'
#
loop_
_entity.id
_entity.type
_entity.pdbx_description
1 polymer ?
#
loop_
_entity_poly.entity_id
_entity_poly.type
_entity_poly.pdbx_seq_one_letter_code
_entity_poly.pdbx_strand_id
1 'polypeptide(L)'
;FSLSEIFGCLFEENVYSLPEETKRGWVIGNIAKDLGLKSGELSHRKARIEAEETEKRYFDINVENGNLIVADRIDREELCDERASCVLKRELVLESPLELHRVNVHIQDINDNKPQFNEDIINLEIRESAVRGARFFIEEAHDADVGHNSVQQYALNKNDHFVLVITGNTIELVLDKELDREKQDDIDLVLTALDGGSLREQGQ
;
A
#
# COMPACT_ATOMS: atom_id res chain seq x y z
N PHE A 1 5.96 -35.61 -37.87
CA PHE A 1 5.47 -36.20 -36.62
C PHE A 1 4.82 -35.09 -35.80
N SER A 2 3.50 -35.14 -35.70
CA SER A 2 2.66 -34.23 -34.91
C SER A 2 2.74 -34.62 -33.44
N LEU A 3 2.82 -33.63 -32.54
CA LEU A 3 2.59 -33.80 -31.11
C LEU A 3 1.40 -32.91 -30.74
N SER A 4 0.23 -33.53 -30.76
CA SER A 4 -1.02 -33.04 -30.20
C SER A 4 -0.98 -33.10 -28.67
N GLU A 5 -1.56 -32.06 -28.07
CA GLU A 5 -2.33 -32.08 -26.82
C GLU A 5 -1.62 -32.52 -25.53
N ILE A 6 -1.14 -31.51 -24.79
CA ILE A 6 -1.28 -31.52 -23.33
C ILE A 6 -2.39 -30.53 -23.00
N PHE A 7 -3.58 -31.08 -22.76
CA PHE A 7 -4.69 -30.40 -22.10
C PHE A 7 -4.23 -30.01 -20.68
N GLY A 8 -3.91 -28.72 -20.50
CA GLY A 8 -3.84 -28.08 -19.20
C GLY A 8 -5.02 -27.14 -19.08
N CYS A 9 -5.92 -27.43 -18.14
CA CYS A 9 -7.13 -26.67 -17.86
C CYS A 9 -6.78 -25.18 -17.62
N LEU A 10 -7.05 -24.30 -18.60
CA LEU A 10 -7.09 -22.86 -18.35
C LEU A 10 -8.41 -22.61 -17.60
N PHE A 11 -8.36 -22.63 -16.27
CA PHE A 11 -9.38 -21.92 -15.50
C PHE A 11 -9.23 -20.44 -15.88
N GLU A 12 -10.24 -19.86 -16.52
CA GLU A 12 -10.32 -18.40 -16.65
C GLU A 12 -10.47 -17.85 -15.23
N GLU A 13 -9.36 -17.42 -14.63
CA GLU A 13 -9.37 -16.73 -13.35
C GLU A 13 -9.87 -15.31 -13.60
N ASN A 14 -10.98 -14.93 -12.95
CA ASN A 14 -11.48 -13.58 -13.03
C ASN A 14 -10.61 -12.71 -12.11
N VAL A 15 -9.81 -11.84 -12.73
CA VAL A 15 -8.89 -10.95 -12.03
C VAL A 15 -9.41 -9.52 -12.15
N TYR A 16 -9.74 -8.93 -11.00
CA TYR A 16 -10.15 -7.54 -10.88
C TYR A 16 -9.10 -6.75 -10.09
N SER A 17 -9.12 -5.43 -10.25
CA SER A 17 -8.29 -4.51 -9.47
C SER A 17 -9.15 -3.40 -8.89
N LEU A 18 -8.86 -3.02 -7.65
CA LEU A 18 -9.64 -2.07 -6.88
C LEU A 18 -8.69 -1.25 -5.99
N PRO A 19 -8.68 0.10 -6.08
CA PRO A 19 -8.03 0.93 -5.08
C PRO A 19 -8.65 0.71 -3.70
N GLU A 20 -7.83 0.66 -2.66
CA GLU A 20 -8.35 0.71 -1.29
C GLU A 20 -9.10 2.02 -1.00
N GLU A 21 -9.73 2.11 0.17
CA GLU A 21 -10.61 3.22 0.55
C GLU A 21 -11.78 3.48 -0.40
N THR A 22 -12.04 2.53 -1.31
CA THR A 22 -13.15 2.66 -2.24
C THR A 22 -14.47 2.58 -1.50
N LYS A 23 -15.37 3.52 -1.84
CA LYS A 23 -16.68 3.64 -1.21
C LYS A 23 -17.53 2.40 -1.43
N ARG A 24 -18.28 2.02 -0.39
CA ARG A 24 -19.30 0.99 -0.45
C ARG A 24 -20.29 1.25 -1.61
N GLY A 25 -20.63 0.18 -2.32
CA GLY A 25 -21.52 0.19 -3.49
C GLY A 25 -20.82 0.53 -4.81
N TRP A 26 -19.52 0.82 -4.80
CA TRP A 26 -18.76 1.01 -6.03
C TRP A 26 -18.71 -0.29 -6.85
N VAL A 27 -18.81 -0.16 -8.17
CA VAL A 27 -18.82 -1.29 -9.10
C VAL A 27 -17.39 -1.59 -9.54
N ILE A 28 -16.92 -2.80 -9.23
CA ILE A 28 -15.58 -3.30 -9.57
C ILE A 28 -15.55 -3.78 -11.02
N GLY A 29 -16.57 -4.53 -11.41
CA GLY A 29 -16.67 -5.17 -12.72
C GLY A 29 -18.00 -5.88 -12.90
N ASN A 30 -18.22 -6.48 -14.07
CA ASN A 30 -19.45 -7.21 -14.36
C ASN A 30 -19.15 -8.70 -14.58
N ILE A 31 -19.19 -9.47 -13.49
CA ILE A 31 -18.84 -10.89 -13.49
C ILE A 31 -19.81 -11.75 -14.30
N ALA A 32 -21.07 -11.35 -14.44
CA ALA A 32 -22.00 -12.06 -15.34
C ALA A 32 -21.54 -11.99 -16.78
N LYS A 33 -21.15 -10.80 -17.24
CA LYS A 33 -20.66 -10.56 -18.60
C LYS A 33 -19.34 -11.28 -18.83
N ASP A 34 -18.43 -11.23 -17.86
CA ASP A 34 -17.11 -11.87 -17.96
C ASP A 34 -17.23 -13.40 -18.05
N LEU A 35 -18.20 -14.00 -17.35
CA LEU A 35 -18.53 -15.42 -17.43
C LEU A 35 -19.49 -15.79 -18.58
N GLY A 36 -19.93 -14.82 -19.39
CA GLY A 36 -20.87 -15.06 -20.49
C GLY A 36 -22.28 -15.51 -20.05
N LEU A 37 -22.66 -15.23 -18.81
CA LEU A 37 -23.96 -15.59 -18.23
C LEU A 37 -25.08 -14.71 -18.78
N LYS A 38 -26.25 -15.31 -19.00
CA LYS A 38 -27.42 -14.58 -19.51
C LYS A 38 -28.16 -13.82 -18.41
N SER A 39 -28.98 -12.86 -18.81
CA SER A 39 -29.82 -12.09 -17.88
C SER A 39 -30.71 -13.03 -17.04
N GLY A 40 -30.73 -12.82 -15.72
CA GLY A 40 -31.49 -13.61 -14.76
C GLY A 40 -30.85 -14.95 -14.37
N GLU A 41 -29.75 -15.36 -15.00
CA GLU A 41 -29.09 -16.64 -14.71
C GLU A 41 -28.47 -16.64 -13.31
N LEU A 42 -27.83 -15.55 -12.89
CA LEU A 42 -27.28 -15.41 -11.54
C LEU A 42 -28.34 -15.60 -10.46
N SER A 43 -29.50 -14.94 -10.60
CA SER A 43 -30.62 -15.09 -9.67
C SER A 43 -31.19 -16.52 -9.69
N HIS A 44 -31.38 -17.11 -10.87
CA HIS A 44 -31.90 -18.47 -11.00
C HIS A 44 -30.96 -19.51 -10.37
N ARG A 45 -29.65 -19.32 -10.54
CA ARG A 45 -28.60 -20.18 -10.02
C ARG A 45 -28.18 -19.82 -8.59
N LYS A 46 -28.90 -18.91 -7.91
CA LYS A 46 -28.63 -18.44 -6.53
C LYS A 46 -27.16 -18.04 -6.32
N ALA A 47 -26.66 -17.23 -7.25
CA ALA A 47 -25.30 -16.75 -7.25
C ALA A 47 -24.97 -16.01 -5.95
N ARG A 48 -23.81 -16.32 -5.36
CA ARG A 48 -23.25 -15.56 -4.22
C ARG A 48 -21.73 -15.55 -4.27
N ILE A 49 -21.16 -14.51 -3.68
CA ILE A 49 -19.72 -14.44 -3.40
C ILE A 49 -19.50 -15.01 -2.00
N GLU A 50 -18.74 -16.10 -1.93
CA GLU A 50 -18.33 -16.71 -0.68
C GLU A 50 -16.96 -16.16 -0.25
N ALA A 51 -16.82 -15.91 1.06
CA ALA A 51 -15.56 -15.61 1.73
C ALA A 51 -15.28 -16.73 2.75
N GLU A 52 -14.04 -16.87 3.20
CA GLU A 52 -13.72 -17.80 4.28
C GLU A 52 -14.48 -17.43 5.57
N GLU A 53 -14.82 -18.40 6.41
CA GLU A 53 -15.72 -18.18 7.57
C GLU A 53 -15.24 -17.10 8.55
N THR A 54 -13.93 -16.87 8.63
CA THR A 54 -13.31 -15.86 9.49
C THR A 54 -13.09 -14.52 8.80
N GLU A 55 -13.30 -14.46 7.48
CA GLU A 55 -13.03 -13.26 6.69
C GLU A 55 -14.24 -12.34 6.60
N LYS A 56 -13.96 -11.04 6.64
CA LYS A 56 -14.98 -10.02 6.39
C LYS A 56 -15.46 -10.11 4.94
N ARG A 57 -16.75 -9.83 4.75
CA ARG A 57 -17.37 -9.77 3.42
C ARG A 57 -17.11 -8.39 2.79
N TYR A 58 -15.96 -8.24 2.13
CA TYR A 58 -15.58 -7.03 1.41
C TYR A 58 -16.30 -6.85 0.07
N PHE A 59 -16.80 -7.94 -0.52
CA PHE A 59 -17.41 -7.93 -1.84
C PHE A 59 -18.80 -8.55 -1.84
N ASP A 60 -19.65 -8.06 -2.74
CA ASP A 60 -20.96 -8.64 -3.02
C ASP A 60 -21.24 -8.62 -4.52
N ILE A 61 -22.23 -9.40 -4.95
CA ILE A 61 -22.71 -9.43 -6.33
C ILE A 61 -24.15 -8.94 -6.39
N ASN A 62 -24.40 -7.97 -7.26
CA ASN A 62 -25.75 -7.64 -7.66
C ASN A 62 -26.24 -8.68 -8.68
N VAL A 63 -27.10 -9.59 -8.23
CA VAL A 63 -27.61 -10.70 -9.06
C VAL A 63 -28.53 -10.26 -10.21
N GLU A 64 -29.09 -9.05 -10.15
CA GLU A 64 -29.99 -8.53 -11.19
C GLU A 64 -29.22 -8.06 -12.43
N ASN A 65 -28.05 -7.44 -12.23
CA ASN A 65 -27.25 -6.86 -13.31
C ASN A 65 -25.86 -7.48 -13.48
N GLY A 66 -25.43 -8.35 -12.55
CA GLY A 66 -24.15 -9.05 -12.60
C GLY A 66 -22.94 -8.23 -12.15
N ASN A 67 -23.13 -7.09 -11.51
CA ASN A 67 -22.02 -6.27 -11.03
C ASN A 67 -21.43 -6.85 -9.73
N LEU A 68 -20.11 -7.02 -9.70
CA LEU A 68 -19.35 -7.19 -8.47
C LEU A 68 -19.16 -5.81 -7.82
N ILE A 69 -19.51 -5.68 -6.56
CA ILE A 69 -19.53 -4.41 -5.83
C ILE A 69 -18.77 -4.48 -4.51
N VAL A 70 -18.30 -3.33 -4.06
CA VAL A 70 -17.71 -3.17 -2.73
C VAL A 70 -18.80 -3.20 -1.66
N ALA A 71 -18.73 -4.16 -0.74
CA ALA A 71 -19.69 -4.33 0.34
C ALA A 71 -19.27 -3.61 1.64
N ASP A 72 -17.96 -3.45 1.85
CA ASP A 72 -17.40 -2.81 3.05
C ASP A 72 -16.09 -2.08 2.71
N ARG A 73 -15.64 -1.19 3.60
CA ARG A 73 -14.34 -0.48 3.48
C ARG A 73 -13.22 -1.51 3.45
N ILE A 74 -12.29 -1.31 2.51
CA ILE A 74 -11.09 -2.12 2.33
C ILE A 74 -9.92 -1.20 2.64
N ASP A 75 -9.11 -1.61 3.59
CA ASP A 75 -7.91 -0.95 4.09
C ASP A 75 -6.78 -1.97 3.84
N ARG A 76 -5.84 -1.63 2.95
CA ARG A 76 -4.83 -2.58 2.45
C ARG A 76 -3.84 -2.91 3.56
N GLU A 77 -3.50 -1.95 4.40
CA GLU A 77 -2.57 -2.09 5.51
C GLU A 77 -3.13 -3.10 6.53
N GLU A 78 -4.42 -3.02 6.88
CA GLU A 78 -5.07 -4.02 7.77
C GLU A 78 -5.08 -5.45 7.17
N LEU A 79 -5.17 -5.56 5.84
CA LEU A 79 -5.33 -6.84 5.16
C LEU A 79 -4.01 -7.55 4.85
N CYS A 80 -3.00 -6.76 4.49
CA CYS A 80 -1.81 -7.24 3.80
C CYS A 80 -0.51 -6.67 4.36
N ASP A 81 -0.56 -5.79 5.37
CA ASP A 81 0.58 -5.08 5.91
C ASP A 81 1.42 -4.44 4.77
N GLU A 82 2.75 -4.41 4.95
CA GLU A 82 3.73 -3.90 3.99
C GLU A 82 3.99 -4.85 2.80
N ARG A 83 3.14 -5.84 2.54
CA ARG A 83 3.35 -6.78 1.41
C ARG A 83 3.15 -6.05 0.08
N ALA A 84 4.12 -6.22 -0.81
CA ALA A 84 4.08 -5.67 -2.17
C ALA A 84 2.90 -6.17 -3.04
N SER A 85 2.18 -7.22 -2.63
CA SER A 85 1.00 -7.72 -3.34
C SER A 85 -0.11 -8.05 -2.34
N CYS A 86 -1.28 -7.46 -2.56
CA CYS A 86 -2.48 -7.70 -1.78
C CYS A 86 -3.59 -8.24 -2.69
N VAL A 87 -3.97 -9.51 -2.49
CA VAL A 87 -4.99 -10.17 -3.31
C VAL A 87 -6.01 -10.85 -2.42
N LEU A 88 -7.25 -10.39 -2.50
CA LEU A 88 -8.37 -11.04 -1.85
C LEU A 88 -8.95 -12.11 -2.80
N LYS A 89 -8.92 -13.35 -2.34
CA LYS A 89 -9.42 -14.51 -3.10
C LYS A 89 -10.85 -14.80 -2.67
N ARG A 90 -11.76 -14.92 -3.63
CA ARG A 90 -13.17 -15.22 -3.40
C ARG A 90 -13.64 -16.30 -4.37
N GLU A 91 -14.74 -16.92 -4.02
CA GLU A 91 -15.41 -17.87 -4.90
C GLU A 91 -16.81 -17.38 -5.23
N LEU A 92 -17.12 -17.25 -6.52
CA LEU A 92 -18.50 -17.14 -6.98
C LEU A 92 -19.09 -18.55 -7.01
N VAL A 93 -20.13 -18.77 -6.22
CA VAL A 93 -20.88 -20.01 -6.17
C VAL A 93 -22.16 -19.86 -6.96
N LEU A 94 -22.35 -20.70 -7.97
CA LEU A 94 -23.62 -20.92 -8.66
C LEU A 94 -24.15 -22.27 -8.21
N GLU A 95 -25.35 -22.36 -7.61
CA GLU A 95 -25.81 -23.60 -6.95
C GLU A 95 -26.50 -24.61 -7.88
N SER A 96 -27.01 -24.19 -9.04
CA SER A 96 -27.93 -25.01 -9.85
C SER A 96 -27.67 -24.87 -11.36
N PRO A 97 -26.80 -25.70 -11.96
CA PRO A 97 -25.93 -26.68 -11.32
C PRO A 97 -24.81 -26.03 -10.52
N LEU A 98 -24.22 -26.79 -9.59
CA LEU A 98 -23.09 -26.33 -8.79
C LEU A 98 -21.89 -26.04 -9.70
N GLU A 99 -21.47 -24.78 -9.71
CA GLU A 99 -20.30 -24.30 -10.45
C GLU A 99 -19.59 -23.26 -9.59
N LEU A 100 -18.27 -23.32 -9.56
CA LEU A 100 -17.42 -22.46 -8.74
C LEU A 100 -16.46 -21.71 -9.66
N HIS A 101 -16.45 -20.39 -9.55
CA HIS A 101 -15.50 -19.54 -10.26
C HIS A 101 -14.63 -18.80 -9.26
N ARG A 102 -13.31 -18.86 -9.46
CA ARG A 102 -12.36 -18.07 -8.69
C ARG A 102 -12.45 -16.61 -9.09
N VAL A 103 -12.49 -15.75 -8.09
CA VAL A 103 -12.50 -14.29 -8.21
C VAL A 103 -11.34 -13.76 -7.38
N ASN A 104 -10.32 -13.25 -8.06
CA ASN A 104 -9.17 -12.64 -7.42
C ASN A 104 -9.30 -11.12 -7.56
N VAL A 105 -9.27 -10.40 -6.45
CA VAL A 105 -9.30 -8.94 -6.45
C VAL A 105 -7.97 -8.41 -5.93
N HIS A 106 -7.21 -7.75 -6.80
CA HIS A 106 -6.00 -7.04 -6.43
C HIS A 106 -6.37 -5.71 -5.79
N ILE A 107 -5.96 -5.54 -4.53
CA ILE A 107 -6.12 -4.28 -3.82
C ILE A 107 -4.93 -3.39 -4.19
N GLN A 108 -5.23 -2.24 -4.78
CA GLN A 108 -4.24 -1.26 -5.18
C GLN A 108 -4.04 -0.28 -4.04
N ASP A 109 -2.78 -0.14 -3.67
CA ASP A 109 -2.31 0.84 -2.70
C ASP A 109 -2.63 2.26 -3.15
N ILE A 110 -3.14 3.08 -2.24
CA ILE A 110 -3.26 4.52 -2.41
C ILE A 110 -2.41 5.21 -1.35
N ASN A 111 -1.99 6.45 -1.60
CA ASN A 111 -1.22 7.21 -0.62
C ASN A 111 -2.14 7.85 0.44
N ASP A 112 -2.63 7.07 1.39
CA ASP A 112 -3.46 7.55 2.51
C ASP A 112 -2.76 7.53 3.87
N ASN A 113 -1.54 7.00 3.95
CA ASN A 113 -0.63 7.20 5.06
C ASN A 113 0.41 8.29 4.74
N LYS A 114 1.21 8.62 5.75
CA LYS A 114 2.27 9.63 5.63
C LYS A 114 3.51 9.19 6.39
N PRO A 115 4.71 9.60 5.93
CA PRO A 115 5.94 9.28 6.62
C PRO A 115 5.97 9.81 8.06
N GLN A 116 6.37 8.96 9.00
CA GLN A 116 6.45 9.29 10.43
C GLN A 116 7.77 8.78 11.03
N PHE A 117 8.43 9.63 11.81
CA PHE A 117 9.55 9.21 12.64
C PHE A 117 9.05 8.62 13.96
N ASN A 118 9.86 7.77 14.59
CA ASN A 118 9.54 7.20 15.91
C ASN A 118 9.45 8.27 17.02
N GLU A 119 10.24 9.34 16.88
CA GLU A 119 10.27 10.47 17.81
C GLU A 119 10.07 11.78 17.05
N ASP A 120 9.21 12.66 17.56
CA ASP A 120 8.99 14.00 16.99
C ASP A 120 10.22 14.92 17.16
N ILE A 121 11.05 14.65 18.19
CA ILE A 121 12.23 15.44 18.53
C ILE A 121 13.38 14.49 18.85
N ILE A 122 14.45 14.56 18.06
CA ILE A 122 15.66 13.77 18.23
C ILE A 122 16.75 14.67 18.83
N ASN A 123 17.18 14.38 20.06
CA ASN A 123 18.21 15.14 20.74
C ASN A 123 19.59 14.47 20.54
N LEU A 124 20.52 15.20 19.92
CA LEU A 124 21.89 14.73 19.69
C LEU A 124 22.88 15.56 20.51
N GLU A 125 23.56 14.93 21.46
CA GLU A 125 24.64 15.57 22.21
C GLU A 125 25.97 15.44 21.46
N ILE A 126 26.40 16.53 20.82
CA ILE A 126 27.62 16.57 20.00
C ILE A 126 28.66 17.46 20.67
N ARG A 127 29.87 16.91 20.87
CA ARG A 127 31.00 17.69 21.41
C ARG A 127 31.48 18.68 20.37
N GLU A 128 31.80 19.91 20.77
CA GLU A 128 32.38 20.92 19.86
C GLU A 128 33.68 20.45 19.19
N SER A 129 34.42 19.57 19.87
CA SER A 129 35.65 18.94 19.37
C SER A 129 35.41 17.79 18.39
N ALA A 130 34.17 17.55 17.98
CA ALA A 130 33.84 16.59 16.94
C ALA A 130 34.54 16.95 15.64
N VAL A 131 35.17 15.95 15.03
CA VAL A 131 35.89 16.14 13.77
C VAL A 131 34.90 16.35 12.62
N ARG A 132 35.27 17.22 11.67
CA ARG A 132 34.55 17.30 10.39
C ARG A 132 34.48 15.90 9.75
N GLY A 133 33.31 15.53 9.27
CA GLY A 133 33.00 14.21 8.74
C GLY A 133 32.48 13.21 9.77
N ALA A 134 32.37 13.59 11.05
CA ALA A 134 31.66 12.78 12.05
C ALA A 134 30.22 12.53 11.59
N ARG A 135 29.74 11.29 11.78
CA ARG A 135 28.43 10.80 11.31
C ARG A 135 27.58 10.42 12.52
N PHE A 136 26.33 10.83 12.50
CA PHE A 136 25.33 10.52 13.52
C PHE A 136 24.16 9.84 12.83
N PHE A 137 23.84 8.63 13.27
CA PHE A 137 22.73 7.87 12.71
C PHE A 137 21.41 8.46 13.15
N ILE A 138 20.48 8.59 12.21
CA ILE A 138 19.10 8.96 12.46
C ILE A 138 18.23 7.77 12.04
N GLU A 139 17.26 7.41 12.87
CA GLU A 139 16.29 6.39 12.53
C GLU A 139 15.45 6.83 11.32
N GLU A 140 15.15 5.88 10.44
CA GLU A 140 14.35 6.18 9.25
C GLU A 140 12.89 6.48 9.61
N ALA A 141 12.25 7.34 8.82
CA ALA A 141 10.80 7.46 8.89
C ALA A 141 10.15 6.20 8.32
N HIS A 142 9.05 5.79 8.93
CA HIS A 142 8.20 4.69 8.48
C HIS A 142 6.93 5.23 7.83
N ASP A 143 6.49 4.56 6.77
CA ASP A 143 5.21 4.79 6.12
C ASP A 143 4.57 3.43 5.84
N ALA A 144 3.29 3.26 6.19
CA ALA A 144 2.59 1.99 6.05
C ALA A 144 2.21 1.68 4.59
N ASP A 145 2.16 2.71 3.74
CA ASP A 145 1.95 2.57 2.30
C ASP A 145 3.13 1.83 1.64
N VAL A 146 2.92 1.26 0.45
CA VAL A 146 3.95 0.47 -0.24
C VAL A 146 4.44 1.09 -1.54
N GLY A 147 5.65 0.68 -1.95
CA GLY A 147 6.20 1.03 -3.25
C GLY A 147 6.47 2.52 -3.37
N HIS A 148 5.77 3.20 -4.27
CA HIS A 148 5.98 4.63 -4.53
C HIS A 148 5.31 5.53 -3.48
N ASN A 149 4.26 5.05 -2.82
CA ASN A 149 3.53 5.81 -1.81
C ASN A 149 4.22 5.73 -0.43
N SER A 150 5.16 4.80 -0.23
CA SER A 150 6.01 4.78 0.95
C SER A 150 7.08 5.89 0.92
N VAL A 151 7.91 5.99 1.96
CA VAL A 151 9.00 6.99 2.04
C VAL A 151 9.96 6.90 0.85
N GLN A 152 10.14 7.99 0.12
CA GLN A 152 11.01 8.06 -1.06
C GLN A 152 12.25 8.90 -0.84
N GLN A 153 12.15 9.98 -0.05
CA GLN A 153 13.21 10.97 0.09
C GLN A 153 13.27 11.56 1.50
N TYR A 154 14.46 12.06 1.85
CA TYR A 154 14.65 12.87 3.04
C TYR A 154 15.30 14.20 2.67
N ALA A 155 14.88 15.25 3.36
CA ALA A 155 15.40 16.60 3.22
C ALA A 155 15.75 17.17 4.59
N LEU A 156 16.91 17.83 4.67
CA LEU A 156 17.31 18.60 5.83
C LEU A 156 17.15 20.09 5.51
N ASN A 157 16.59 20.86 6.45
CA ASN A 157 16.54 22.31 6.30
C ASN A 157 17.95 22.88 6.10
N LYS A 158 18.01 24.02 5.40
CA LYS A 158 19.26 24.72 5.16
C LYS A 158 19.89 25.13 6.49
N ASN A 159 21.14 24.74 6.68
CA ASN A 159 21.94 25.05 7.87
C ASN A 159 23.44 25.11 7.48
N ASP A 160 24.28 25.55 8.40
CA ASP A 160 25.72 25.82 8.13
C ASP A 160 26.66 24.69 8.55
N HIS A 161 26.18 23.71 9.32
CA HIS A 161 27.03 22.77 10.05
C HIS A 161 26.89 21.32 9.62
N PHE A 162 25.71 20.93 9.13
CA PHE A 162 25.36 19.55 8.87
C PHE A 162 24.81 19.36 7.47
N VAL A 163 25.16 18.21 6.89
CA VAL A 163 24.60 17.71 5.64
C VAL A 163 23.98 16.33 5.90
N LEU A 164 22.96 16.01 5.12
CA LEU A 164 22.32 14.70 5.18
C LEU A 164 22.96 13.77 4.15
N VAL A 165 23.33 12.57 4.57
CA VAL A 165 23.81 11.49 3.69
C VAL A 165 22.88 10.30 3.85
N ILE A 166 22.34 9.82 2.73
CA ILE A 166 21.39 8.69 2.69
C ILE A 166 22.07 7.56 1.91
N THR A 167 22.17 6.38 2.54
CA THR A 167 22.75 5.19 1.91
C THR A 167 21.79 4.01 2.09
N GLY A 168 21.05 3.68 1.03
CA GLY A 168 19.93 2.73 1.15
C GLY A 168 18.88 3.29 2.12
N ASN A 169 18.59 2.52 3.17
CA ASN A 169 17.65 2.88 4.24
C ASN A 169 18.32 3.60 5.43
N THR A 170 19.63 3.83 5.38
CA THR A 170 20.35 4.47 6.48
C THR A 170 20.44 5.97 6.25
N ILE A 171 20.01 6.74 7.25
CA ILE A 171 20.11 8.20 7.28
C ILE A 171 21.21 8.60 8.24
N GLU A 172 22.15 9.41 7.76
CA GLU A 172 23.26 9.92 8.56
C GLU A 172 23.34 11.44 8.46
N LEU A 173 23.35 12.08 9.63
CA LEU A 173 23.70 13.48 9.76
C LEU A 173 25.23 13.59 9.83
N VAL A 174 25.82 14.32 8.90
CA VAL A 174 27.28 14.44 8.80
C VAL A 174 27.70 15.87 9.11
N LEU A 175 28.63 16.02 10.06
CA LEU A 175 29.18 17.32 10.42
C LEU A 175 30.10 17.82 9.29
N ASP A 176 29.68 18.85 8.56
CA ASP A 176 30.46 19.46 7.48
C ASP A 176 31.26 20.69 7.92
N LYS A 177 30.92 21.31 9.05
CA LYS A 177 31.64 22.46 9.58
C LYS A 177 31.81 22.35 11.09
N GLU A 178 32.96 22.81 11.59
CA GLU A 178 33.28 22.82 13.02
C GLU A 178 32.18 23.52 13.84
N LEU A 179 31.98 23.01 15.06
CA LEU A 179 31.04 23.55 16.04
C LEU A 179 31.78 24.49 17.00
N ASP A 180 31.07 25.49 17.51
CA ASP A 180 31.60 26.47 18.44
C ASP A 180 30.48 26.86 19.40
N ARG A 181 30.49 26.26 20.59
CA ARG A 181 29.40 26.41 21.58
C ARG A 181 29.26 27.86 22.05
N GLU A 182 30.36 28.61 22.13
CA GLU A 182 30.30 30.03 22.51
C GLU A 182 29.63 30.91 21.44
N LYS A 183 29.57 30.47 20.18
CA LYS A 183 28.83 31.16 19.11
C LYS A 183 27.38 30.70 19.01
N GLN A 184 27.15 29.40 19.13
CA GLN A 184 25.85 28.78 19.03
C GLN A 184 25.85 27.51 19.89
N ASP A 185 25.09 27.54 20.98
CA ASP A 185 24.96 26.45 21.95
C ASP A 185 23.94 25.40 21.51
N ASP A 186 22.89 25.81 20.80
CA ASP A 186 21.86 24.92 20.24
C ASP A 186 21.69 25.11 18.72
N ILE A 187 21.56 23.99 17.99
CA ILE A 187 21.33 23.97 16.53
C ILE A 187 20.02 23.23 16.24
N ASP A 188 18.98 23.98 15.92
CA ASP A 188 17.69 23.42 15.51
C ASP A 188 17.72 23.02 14.03
N LEU A 189 17.53 21.73 13.80
CA LEU A 189 17.42 21.15 12.47
C LEU A 189 16.03 20.55 12.27
N VAL A 190 15.52 20.67 11.04
CA VAL A 190 14.26 20.05 10.61
C VAL A 190 14.62 19.02 9.55
N LEU A 191 14.44 17.76 9.92
CA LEU A 191 14.50 16.63 9.00
C LEU A 191 13.08 16.32 8.52
N THR A 192 12.90 16.24 7.20
CA THR A 192 11.61 15.96 6.57
C THR A 192 11.72 14.69 5.75
N ALA A 193 10.81 13.75 5.98
CA ALA A 193 10.60 12.59 5.11
C ALA A 193 9.50 12.91 4.09
N LEU A 194 9.66 12.41 2.86
CA LEU A 194 8.77 12.67 1.74
C LEU A 194 8.42 11.36 1.06
N ASP A 195 7.13 11.07 0.95
CA ASP A 195 6.58 10.00 0.11
C ASP A 195 6.61 10.39 -1.39
N GLY A 196 6.25 9.44 -2.26
CA GLY A 196 6.10 9.67 -3.70
C GLY A 196 4.67 10.00 -4.11
N GLY A 197 3.75 10.07 -3.16
CA GLY A 197 2.35 10.37 -3.40
C GLY A 197 2.13 11.76 -3.98
N SER A 198 1.09 11.91 -4.79
CA SER A 198 0.65 13.23 -5.24
C SER A 198 -0.16 13.94 -4.14
N LEU A 199 0.54 14.69 -3.28
CA LEU A 199 0.08 15.77 -2.38
C LEU A 199 -1.40 15.73 -1.94
N ARG A 200 -1.66 15.26 -0.71
CA ARG A 200 -2.55 15.95 0.25
C ARG A 200 -2.01 15.81 1.67
N GLU A 201 -1.71 16.96 2.26
CA GLU A 201 -1.34 17.17 3.67
C GLU A 201 0.13 16.96 4.04
N GLN A 202 0.99 17.84 3.50
CA GLN A 202 2.15 18.33 4.27
C GLN A 202 1.61 19.10 5.49
N GLY A 203 1.42 18.37 6.60
CA GLY A 203 1.18 18.96 7.92
C GLY A 203 2.50 19.47 8.46
N GLN A 204 2.59 20.79 8.55
CA GLN A 204 3.70 21.57 9.11
C GLN A 204 3.93 21.27 10.60
#